data_AF-A0A839PBS4-F1
#
_entry.id   AF-A0A839PBS4-F1
#
_cell.length_a   1.000
_cell.length_b   1.000
_cell.length_c   1.000
_cell.angle_alpha   90.00
_cell.angle_beta   90.00
_cell.angle_gamma   90.00
#
_symmetry.space_group_name_H-M   'P 1'
#
loop_
_entity.id
_entity.type
_entity.pdbx_description
1 polymer ?
#
loop_
_entity_poly.entity_id
_entity_poly.type
_entity_poly.pdbx_seq_one_letter_code
_entity_poly.pdbx_strand_id
1 'polypeptide(L)' 'MLTSDVTSDDGDTVAARSEGTIVGAWRDGAAYEVEFTTPVAGLATASPEQVFVQN' A
#
# COMPACT_ATOMS: atom_id res chain seq x y z
N MET A 1 -0.28 0.73 7.23
CA MET A 1 0.99 -0.04 7.30
C MET A 1 0.84 -1.33 6.53
N LEU A 2 1.85 -1.76 5.77
CA LEU A 2 1.83 -3.03 5.05
C LEU A 2 2.06 -4.25 5.96
N THR A 3 1.40 -5.37 5.66
CA THR A 3 1.59 -6.66 6.35
C THR A 3 2.50 -7.64 5.58
N SER A 4 2.66 -7.43 4.28
CA SER A 4 3.59 -8.14 3.38
C SER A 4 4.23 -7.17 2.40
N ASP A 5 5.23 -7.63 1.64
CA ASP A 5 5.77 -6.87 0.52
C ASP A 5 4.68 -6.65 -0.55
N VAL A 6 4.75 -5.50 -1.23
CA VAL A 6 3.94 -5.18 -2.42
C VAL A 6 4.84 -4.63 -3.52
N THR A 7 4.34 -4.65 -4.75
CA THR A 7 5.00 -4.00 -5.88
C THR A 7 4.31 -2.66 -6.12
N SER A 8 5.08 -1.58 -6.14
CA SER A 8 4.59 -0.26 -6.57
C SER A 8 4.23 -0.28 -8.05
N ASP A 9 3.48 0.72 -8.49
CA ASP A 9 3.05 0.86 -9.88
C ASP A 9 4.24 1.10 -10.84
N ASP A 10 5.38 1.56 -10.30
CA ASP A 10 6.65 1.72 -11.03
C ASP A 10 7.50 0.43 -11.05
N GLY A 11 7.05 -0.64 -10.37
CA GLY A 11 7.70 -1.95 -10.35
C GLY A 11 8.68 -2.16 -9.19
N ASP A 12 8.88 -1.17 -8.32
CA ASP A 12 9.72 -1.31 -7.13
C ASP A 12 9.03 -2.12 -6.03
N THR A 13 9.79 -2.90 -5.27
CA THR A 13 9.29 -3.58 -4.07
C THR A 13 9.20 -2.59 -2.91
N VAL A 14 8.00 -2.46 -2.33
CA VAL A 14 7.78 -1.80 -1.04
C VAL A 14 7.68 -2.87 0.04
N ALA A 15 8.62 -2.86 0.99
CA ALA A 15 8.72 -3.92 1.99
C ALA A 15 7.54 -3.90 2.98
N ALA A 16 7.21 -5.07 3.53
CA ALA A 16 6.31 -5.21 4.66
C ALA A 16 6.68 -4.24 5.79
N ARG A 17 5.67 -3.82 6.58
CA ARG A 17 5.78 -2.82 7.66
C ARG A 17 6.08 -1.39 7.19
N SER A 18 6.20 -1.13 5.89
CA SER A 18 6.23 0.24 5.39
C SER A 18 4.92 0.95 5.75
N GLU A 19 5.04 2.20 6.17
CA GLU A 19 3.91 3.09 6.40
C GLU A 19 3.60 3.84 5.11
N GLY A 20 2.32 3.93 4.79
CA GLY A 20 1.81 4.62 3.62
C GLY A 20 0.40 5.13 3.91
N THR A 21 -0.07 6.06 3.07
CA THR A 21 -1.39 6.67 3.20
C THR A 21 -2.33 6.03 2.18
N ILE A 22 -3.48 5.55 2.63
CA ILE A 22 -4.54 5.14 1.68
C ILE A 22 -5.10 6.41 1.04
N VAL A 23 -4.95 6.54 -0.27
CA VAL A 23 -5.43 7.69 -1.05
C VAL A 23 -6.65 7.35 -1.91
N GLY A 24 -6.92 6.06 -2.09
CA GLY A 24 -8.09 5.58 -2.82
C GLY A 24 -8.55 4.19 -2.35
N ALA A 25 -9.84 3.92 -2.51
CA ALA A 25 -10.43 2.62 -2.26
C ALA A 25 -11.27 2.18 -3.46
N TRP A 26 -11.06 0.94 -3.92
CA TRP A 26 -11.72 0.38 -5.09
C TRP A 26 -12.83 -0.58 -4.68
N ARG A 27 -14.00 -0.47 -5.33
CA ARG A 27 -15.17 -1.37 -5.14
C ARG A 27 -15.45 -1.69 -3.67
N ASP A 28 -15.71 -0.66 -2.88
CA ASP A 28 -16.05 -0.77 -1.44
C ASP A 28 -14.98 -1.53 -0.61
N GLY A 29 -13.70 -1.32 -0.94
CA GLY A 29 -12.57 -1.88 -0.19
C GLY A 29 -12.10 -3.24 -0.70
N ALA A 30 -12.40 -3.61 -1.95
CA ALA A 30 -11.79 -4.77 -2.60
C ALA A 30 -10.28 -4.58 -2.86
N ALA A 31 -9.83 -3.32 -2.97
CA ALA A 31 -8.42 -2.95 -3.02
C ALA A 31 -8.23 -1.50 -2.56
N TYR A 32 -7.00 -1.16 -2.17
CA TYR A 32 -6.59 0.18 -1.75
C TYR A 32 -5.44 0.68 -2.61
N GLU A 33 -5.50 1.95 -3.00
CA GLU A 33 -4.36 2.66 -3.54
C GLU A 33 -3.62 3.34 -2.39
N VAL A 34 -2.34 3.00 -2.22
CA VAL A 34 -1.52 3.43 -1.09
C VAL A 34 -0.33 4.24 -1.60
N GLU A 35 -0.18 5.46 -1.11
CA GLU A 35 0.96 6.34 -1.39
C GLU A 35 2.05 6.16 -0.33
N PHE A 36 3.28 5.94 -0.80
CA PHE A 36 4.49 5.84 0.01
C PHE A 36 5.44 6.99 -0.31
N THR A 37 6.23 7.41 0.68
CA THR A 37 7.23 8.47 0.53
C THR A 37 8.64 8.04 0.93
N THR A 38 8.80 6.95 1.69
CA THR A 38 10.10 6.42 2.15
C THR A 38 9.96 4.93 2.47
N PRO A 39 10.94 4.07 2.16
CA PRO A 39 12.15 4.33 1.38
C PRO A 39 11.90 4.40 -0.14
N VAL A 40 10.75 3.91 -0.59
CA VAL A 40 10.30 3.95 -1.99
C VAL A 40 9.18 4.97 -2.06
N ALA A 41 9.30 5.95 -2.96
CA ALA A 41 8.24 6.91 -3.24
C ALA A 41 7.40 6.40 -4.42
N GLY A 42 6.08 6.36 -4.26
CA GLY A 42 5.20 5.87 -5.32
C GLY A 42 3.85 5.39 -4.80
N LEU A 43 3.00 4.99 -5.74
CA LEU A 43 1.70 4.35 -5.46
C LEU A 43 1.85 2.84 -5.56
N ALA A 44 1.05 2.11 -4.79
CA ALA A 44 0.83 0.69 -5.00
C ALA A 44 -0.65 0.34 -4.82
N THR A 45 -1.14 -0.56 -5.65
CA THR A 45 -2.42 -1.24 -5.40
C THR A 45 -2.20 -2.41 -4.44
N ALA A 46 -2.83 -2.35 -3.26
CA ALA A 46 -2.75 -3.38 -2.23
C ALA A 46 -4.12 -3.99 -1.94
N SER A 47 -4.16 -5.29 -1.68
CA SER A 47 -5.38 -5.97 -1.22
C SER A 47 -5.64 -5.72 0.27
N PRO A 48 -6.86 -5.98 0.77
CA PRO A 48 -7.21 -5.71 2.17
C PRO A 48 -6.36 -6.47 3.18
N GLU A 49 -5.96 -7.70 2.86
CA GLU A 49 -5.08 -8.51 3.71
C GLU A 49 -3.64 -7.97 3.80
N GLN A 50 -3.23 -7.12 2.85
CA GLN A 50 -1.91 -6.51 2.78
C GLN A 50 -1.81 -5.19 3.57
N VAL A 51 -2.94 -4.64 4.03
CA VAL A 51 -2.99 -3.33 4.69
C VAL A 51 -3.59 -3.42 6.09
N PHE A 52 -2.84 -2.94 7.07
CA PHE A 52 -3.34 -2.67 8.43
C PHE A 52 -3.58 -1.17 8.61
N VAL A 53 -4.83 -0.79 8.91
CA VAL A 53 -5.22 0.57 9.28
C VAL A 53 -5.09 0.70 10.79
N GLN A 54 -4.19 1.57 11.25
CA GLN A 54 -4.04 1.88 12.67
C GLN A 54 -5.18 2.84 13.06
N ASN A 55 -6.02 2.44 14.01
CA ASN A 55 -7.05 3.29 14.62
C ASN A 55 -6.45 4.18 15.71
#